data_AF-A9UNV8-F1
#
_entry.id   AF-A9UNV8-F1
#
_cell.length_a   1.000
_cell.length_b   1.000
_cell.length_c   1.000
_cell.angle_alpha   90.00
_cell.angle_beta   90.00
_cell.angle_gamma   90.00
#
_symmetry.space_group_name_H-M   'P 1'
#
loop_
_entity.id
_entity.type
_entity.pdbx_description
1 polymer ?
#
loop_
_entity_poly.entity_id
_entity_poly.type
_entity_poly.pdbx_seq_one_letter_code
_entity_poly.pdbx_strand_id
1 'polypeptide(L)'
;MWRATRPALALTAALRSVTLSGARMPTRALSAGRCLARADGGADQPQAQQVGDEVVIRPYRPPRKPENDDQLRARLVYQARKRGIKENDLIFSTFCHKYLDQLSRPQMEQLDIILNEHDNEWDMFNWLSGTRPAPEYLKELELFGALVDHTQNRSKEVRVTMPPLKPPSDKA
;
A
#
# COMPACT_ATOMS: atom_id res chain seq x y z
N MET A 1 -40.51 -32.69 -11.11
CA MET A 1 -41.34 -33.05 -9.95
C MET A 1 -40.55 -33.94 -9.00
N TRP A 2 -39.75 -33.42 -8.08
CA TRP A 2 -39.31 -34.17 -6.88
C TRP A 2 -39.19 -33.15 -5.74
N ARG A 3 -40.18 -33.17 -4.83
CA ARG A 3 -40.23 -32.32 -3.62
C ARG A 3 -39.48 -33.06 -2.52
N ALA A 4 -38.42 -32.46 -1.99
CA ALA A 4 -37.77 -32.92 -0.77
C ALA A 4 -38.11 -31.93 0.36
N THR A 5 -38.93 -32.40 1.29
CA THR A 5 -39.38 -31.74 2.52
C THR A 5 -38.21 -31.54 3.49
N ARG A 6 -37.93 -30.31 3.88
CA ARG A 6 -37.01 -29.95 4.97
C ARG A 6 -37.75 -29.99 6.32
N PRO A 7 -37.26 -30.69 7.36
CA PRO A 7 -37.84 -30.59 8.69
C PRO A 7 -37.42 -29.27 9.37
N ALA A 8 -38.39 -28.65 10.05
CA ALA A 8 -38.19 -27.44 10.85
C ALA A 8 -37.58 -27.81 12.21
N LEU A 9 -36.36 -27.37 12.47
CA LEU A 9 -35.76 -27.42 13.80
C LEU A 9 -36.05 -26.09 14.52
N ALA A 10 -36.82 -26.18 15.59
CA ALA A 10 -37.18 -25.08 16.47
C ALA A 10 -35.94 -24.58 17.24
N LEU A 11 -35.60 -23.29 17.05
CA LEU A 11 -34.61 -22.60 17.87
C LEU A 11 -35.27 -22.17 19.18
N THR A 12 -34.99 -22.85 20.28
CA THR A 12 -35.32 -22.37 21.62
C THR A 12 -34.24 -21.41 22.09
N ALA A 13 -34.54 -20.12 22.07
CA ALA A 13 -33.69 -19.07 22.65
C ALA A 13 -33.79 -19.10 24.18
N ALA A 14 -32.71 -19.53 24.84
CA ALA A 14 -32.57 -19.38 26.29
C ALA A 14 -31.90 -18.04 26.61
N LEU A 15 -32.69 -17.04 27.00
CA LEU A 15 -32.16 -15.80 27.60
C LEU A 15 -31.63 -16.12 29.01
N ARG A 16 -30.32 -15.95 29.22
CA ARG A 16 -29.72 -15.86 30.55
C ARG A 16 -29.29 -14.41 30.78
N SER A 17 -30.03 -13.72 31.63
CA SER A 17 -29.67 -12.41 32.16
C SER A 17 -28.54 -12.56 33.17
N VAL A 18 -27.37 -11.98 32.89
CA VAL A 18 -26.27 -11.85 33.84
C VAL A 18 -26.30 -10.43 34.40
N THR A 19 -26.62 -10.30 35.69
CA THR A 19 -26.53 -9.04 36.43
C THR A 19 -25.08 -8.85 36.91
N LEU A 20 -24.37 -7.88 36.35
CA LEU A 20 -23.04 -7.52 36.82
C LEU A 20 -23.18 -6.53 37.99
N SER A 21 -22.95 -7.03 39.21
CA SER A 21 -22.88 -6.23 40.43
C SER A 21 -21.66 -5.30 40.38
N GLY A 22 -21.89 -4.00 40.56
CA GLY A 22 -20.86 -2.97 40.49
C GLY A 22 -19.83 -3.08 41.62
N ALA A 23 -18.56 -3.13 41.24
CA ALA A 23 -17.44 -2.90 42.12
C ALA A 23 -16.80 -1.55 41.77
N ARG A 24 -16.88 -0.61 42.69
CA ARG A 24 -16.38 0.76 42.58
C ARG A 24 -14.87 0.75 42.85
N MET A 25 -14.07 0.93 41.81
CA MET A 25 -12.61 1.04 41.96
C MET A 25 -12.22 2.42 42.54
N PRO A 26 -11.22 2.49 43.43
CA PRO A 26 -10.73 3.76 43.97
C PRO A 26 -9.90 4.51 42.92
N THR A 27 -10.26 5.76 42.66
CA THR A 27 -9.51 6.68 41.81
C THR A 27 -8.23 7.13 42.52
N ARG A 28 -7.07 6.63 42.09
CA ARG A 28 -5.78 7.24 42.44
C ARG A 28 -5.64 8.55 41.64
N ALA A 29 -5.65 9.66 42.35
CA ALA A 29 -5.29 10.97 41.82
C ALA A 29 -3.82 10.95 41.39
N LEU A 30 -3.57 10.88 40.08
CA LEU A 30 -2.27 11.18 39.52
C LEU A 30 -2.17 12.71 39.39
N SER A 31 -1.21 13.27 40.11
CA SER A 31 -0.81 14.67 39.99
C SER A 31 -0.47 14.96 38.53
N ALA A 32 -1.12 15.99 37.98
CA ALA A 32 -0.76 16.55 36.69
C ALA A 32 0.60 17.25 36.81
N GLY A 33 1.67 16.46 36.70
CA GLY A 33 2.98 16.98 36.33
C GLY A 33 2.84 17.65 34.97
N ARG A 34 2.90 18.97 34.95
CA ARG A 34 2.85 19.79 33.74
C ARG A 34 4.16 19.59 32.97
N CYS A 35 4.27 18.49 32.24
CA CYS A 35 5.27 18.35 31.20
C CYS A 35 4.91 19.32 30.08
N LEU A 36 5.44 20.54 30.16
CA LEU A 36 5.52 21.47 29.04
C LEU A 36 6.50 20.86 28.02
N ALA A 37 6.02 19.89 27.24
CA ALA A 37 6.65 19.58 25.97
C ALA A 37 6.38 20.79 25.05
N ARG A 38 7.44 21.51 24.68
CA ARG A 38 7.41 22.44 23.55
C ARG A 38 6.96 21.64 22.32
N ALA A 39 5.74 21.91 21.87
CA ALA A 39 5.21 21.40 20.62
C ALA A 39 5.75 22.27 19.48
N ASP A 40 7.00 22.04 19.09
CA ASP A 40 7.49 22.47 17.79
C ASP A 40 7.36 21.26 16.86
N GLY A 41 6.14 21.03 16.37
CA GLY A 41 5.83 19.95 15.43
C GLY A 41 4.62 20.38 14.62
N GLY A 42 4.86 20.83 13.39
CA GLY A 42 3.82 21.22 12.44
C GLY A 42 2.74 20.15 12.33
N ALA A 43 1.49 20.59 12.32
CA ALA A 43 0.33 19.74 12.19
C ALA A 43 0.29 19.10 10.81
N ASP A 44 0.84 17.90 10.72
CA ASP A 44 0.81 17.08 9.52
C ASP A 44 -0.48 16.23 9.54
N GLN A 45 -1.57 16.82 9.04
CA GLN A 45 -2.89 16.19 8.97
C GLN A 45 -3.05 15.35 7.68
N PRO A 46 -3.86 14.28 7.69
CA PRO A 46 -4.26 13.59 6.45
C PRO A 46 -4.91 14.60 5.51
N GLN A 47 -4.34 14.75 4.30
CA GLN A 47 -4.85 15.70 3.32
C GLN A 47 -6.10 15.12 2.67
N ALA A 48 -7.26 15.69 3.00
CA ALA A 48 -8.52 15.37 2.32
C ALA A 48 -8.58 16.15 1.00
N GLN A 49 -8.31 15.47 -0.12
CA GLN A 49 -8.50 16.03 -1.45
C GLN A 49 -9.97 15.79 -1.84
N GLN A 50 -10.78 16.85 -1.97
CA GLN A 50 -12.14 16.70 -2.49
C GLN A 50 -12.09 16.63 -4.02
N VAL A 51 -12.46 15.48 -4.58
CA VAL A 51 -12.65 15.31 -6.02
C VAL A 51 -14.15 15.05 -6.24
N GLY A 52 -14.92 16.11 -6.45
CA GLY A 52 -16.37 16.04 -6.52
C GLY A 52 -17.02 15.71 -5.16
N ASP A 53 -18.01 14.82 -5.14
CA ASP A 53 -18.77 14.42 -3.94
C ASP A 53 -18.07 13.34 -3.08
N GLU A 54 -16.88 12.87 -3.48
CA GLU A 54 -16.14 11.81 -2.80
C GLU A 54 -15.00 12.36 -1.94
N VAL A 55 -14.98 11.99 -0.65
CA VAL A 55 -13.89 12.33 0.28
C VAL A 55 -12.78 11.29 0.15
N VAL A 56 -11.73 11.63 -0.60
CA VAL A 56 -10.52 10.80 -0.66
C VAL A 56 -9.68 11.08 0.58
N ILE A 57 -9.69 10.15 1.54
CA ILE A 57 -8.81 10.20 2.71
C ILE A 57 -7.43 9.69 2.27
N ARG A 58 -6.49 10.61 2.03
CA ARG A 58 -5.10 10.22 1.83
C ARG A 58 -4.44 10.02 3.19
N PRO A 59 -3.90 8.83 3.49
CA PRO A 59 -3.16 8.64 4.73
C PRO A 59 -1.95 9.57 4.73
N TYR A 60 -1.75 10.32 5.81
CA TYR A 60 -0.58 11.18 5.94
C TYR A 60 0.70 10.34 5.81
N ARG A 61 1.57 10.75 4.88
CA ARG A 61 2.87 10.13 4.64
C ARG A 61 3.94 11.06 5.22
N PRO A 62 4.65 10.64 6.28
CA PRO A 62 5.70 11.47 6.85
C PRO A 62 6.84 11.72 5.87
N PRO A 63 7.47 12.92 5.92
CA PRO A 63 8.62 13.23 5.10
C PRO A 63 9.73 12.22 5.38
N ARG A 64 10.35 11.74 4.31
CA ARG A 64 11.31 10.64 4.42
C ARG A 64 12.66 11.14 4.90
N LYS A 65 13.35 10.29 5.66
CA LYS A 65 14.75 10.50 6.04
C LYS A 65 15.66 10.30 4.83
N PRO A 66 16.78 11.03 4.72
CA PRO A 66 17.77 10.74 3.69
C PRO A 66 18.36 9.35 3.93
N GLU A 67 18.39 8.53 2.88
CA GLU A 67 18.85 7.14 2.92
C GLU A 67 19.95 6.90 1.86
N ASN A 68 20.75 5.84 2.08
CA ASN A 68 21.77 5.39 1.13
C ASN A 68 21.13 4.68 -0.08
N ASP A 69 21.86 4.60 -1.19
CA ASP A 69 21.36 3.98 -2.43
C ASP A 69 20.90 2.54 -2.24
N ASP A 70 21.63 1.74 -1.46
CA ASP A 70 21.27 0.34 -1.21
C ASP A 70 20.02 0.21 -0.32
N GLN A 71 19.84 1.14 0.62
CA GLN A 71 18.63 1.20 1.44
C GLN A 71 17.42 1.59 0.58
N LEU A 72 17.59 2.56 -0.32
CA LEU A 72 16.56 2.96 -1.28
C LEU A 72 16.17 1.78 -2.18
N ARG A 73 17.14 1.06 -2.77
CA ARG A 73 16.88 -0.13 -3.58
C ARG A 73 16.12 -1.20 -2.80
N ALA A 74 16.59 -1.56 -1.61
CA ALA A 74 15.93 -2.56 -0.76
C ALA A 74 14.49 -2.16 -0.43
N ARG A 75 14.25 -0.87 -0.15
CA ARG A 75 12.91 -0.34 0.10
C ARG A 75 12.02 -0.42 -1.13
N LEU A 76 12.51 -0.03 -2.30
CA LEU A 76 11.75 -0.07 -3.55
C LEU A 76 11.36 -1.51 -3.91
N VAL A 77 12.26 -2.47 -3.72
CA VAL A 77 11.95 -3.90 -3.89
C VAL A 77 10.85 -4.33 -2.92
N TYR A 78 10.92 -3.90 -1.66
CA TYR A 78 9.89 -4.22 -0.68
C TYR A 78 8.51 -3.65 -1.09
N GLN A 79 8.45 -2.37 -1.44
CA GLN A 79 7.21 -1.70 -1.84
C GLN A 79 6.60 -2.29 -3.11
N ALA A 80 7.43 -2.63 -4.10
CA ALA A 80 7.01 -3.24 -5.35
C ALA A 80 6.35 -4.62 -5.16
N ARG A 81 6.69 -5.35 -4.08
CA ARG A 81 6.18 -6.71 -3.80
C ARG A 81 5.03 -6.75 -2.79
N LYS A 82 4.63 -5.59 -2.25
CA LYS A 82 3.66 -5.47 -1.16
C LYS A 82 2.52 -4.53 -1.57
N ARG A 83 1.91 -4.80 -2.71
CA ARG A 83 0.76 -4.04 -3.23
C ARG A 83 -0.56 -4.72 -2.84
N GLY A 84 -1.67 -3.99 -3.02
CA GLY A 84 -3.01 -4.50 -2.72
C GLY A 84 -3.51 -5.58 -3.67
N ILE A 85 -3.03 -5.60 -4.93
CA ILE A 85 -3.45 -6.56 -5.98
C ILE A 85 -2.24 -7.29 -6.59
N LYS A 86 -2.45 -8.55 -6.96
CA LYS A 86 -1.39 -9.43 -7.46
C LYS A 86 -0.86 -9.02 -8.83
N GLU A 87 -1.71 -8.43 -9.65
CA GLU A 87 -1.39 -7.97 -10.99
C GLU A 87 -0.26 -6.93 -10.93
N ASN A 88 -0.40 -5.96 -10.02
CA ASN A 88 0.62 -4.96 -9.78
C ASN A 88 1.87 -5.59 -9.17
N ASP A 89 1.73 -6.47 -8.17
CA ASP A 89 2.89 -7.14 -7.60
C ASP A 89 3.72 -7.86 -8.67
N LEU A 90 3.09 -8.54 -9.63
CA LEU A 90 3.79 -9.25 -10.71
C LEU A 90 4.48 -8.27 -11.68
N ILE A 91 3.81 -7.20 -12.08
CA ILE A 91 4.38 -6.20 -12.99
C ILE A 91 5.60 -5.51 -12.34
N PHE A 92 5.43 -4.97 -11.13
CA PHE A 92 6.48 -4.22 -10.44
C PHE A 92 7.63 -5.13 -9.97
N SER A 93 7.34 -6.31 -9.42
CA SER A 93 8.41 -7.22 -8.97
C SER A 93 9.29 -7.70 -10.13
N THR A 94 8.70 -8.03 -11.28
CA THR A 94 9.47 -8.44 -12.47
C THR A 94 10.23 -7.27 -13.08
N PHE A 95 9.67 -6.06 -13.05
CA PHE A 95 10.35 -4.84 -13.48
C PHE A 95 11.57 -4.55 -12.61
N CYS A 96 11.38 -4.46 -11.29
CA CYS A 96 12.47 -4.20 -10.34
C CYS A 96 13.56 -5.26 -10.44
N HIS A 97 13.21 -6.55 -10.58
CA HIS A 97 14.20 -7.60 -10.70
C HIS A 97 15.14 -7.40 -11.91
N LYS A 98 14.61 -6.92 -13.04
CA LYS A 98 15.36 -6.72 -14.28
C LYS A 98 16.14 -5.41 -14.32
N TYR A 99 15.51 -4.30 -13.94
CA TYR A 99 16.02 -2.97 -14.23
C TYR A 99 16.69 -2.29 -13.04
N LEU A 100 16.36 -2.66 -11.80
CA LEU A 100 16.75 -1.88 -10.61
C LEU A 100 18.26 -1.73 -10.42
N ASP A 101 19.06 -2.71 -10.83
CA ASP A 101 20.53 -2.64 -10.74
C ASP A 101 21.14 -1.61 -11.71
N GLN A 102 20.41 -1.28 -12.78
CA GLN A 102 20.84 -0.36 -13.84
C GLN A 102 20.28 1.05 -13.65
N LEU A 103 19.30 1.23 -12.75
CA LEU A 103 18.67 2.53 -12.51
C LEU A 103 19.60 3.48 -11.76
N SER A 104 19.65 4.71 -12.25
CA SER A 104 20.28 5.83 -11.56
C SER A 104 19.43 6.30 -10.37
N ARG A 105 20.04 7.03 -9.43
CA ARG A 105 19.32 7.61 -8.28
C ARG A 105 18.08 8.45 -8.65
N PRO A 106 18.12 9.38 -9.62
CA PRO A 106 16.92 10.12 -10.00
C PRO A 106 15.82 9.20 -10.57
N GLN A 107 16.18 8.14 -11.30
CA GLN A 107 15.18 7.17 -11.78
C GLN A 107 14.59 6.35 -10.63
N MET A 108 15.39 5.98 -9.61
CA MET A 108 14.87 5.34 -8.41
C MET A 108 13.89 6.25 -7.64
N GLU A 109 14.13 7.56 -7.63
CA GLU A 109 13.20 8.55 -7.06
C GLU A 109 11.92 8.68 -7.89
N GLN A 110 12.00 8.63 -9.23
CA GLN A 110 10.81 8.54 -10.09
C GLN A 110 10.00 7.27 -9.80
N LEU A 111 10.66 6.12 -9.62
CA LEU A 111 9.98 4.88 -9.25
C LEU A 111 9.25 5.02 -7.92
N ASP A 112 9.90 5.67 -6.97
CA ASP A 112 9.33 5.93 -5.66
C ASP A 112 8.04 6.77 -5.78
N ILE A 113 8.04 7.84 -6.59
CA ILE A 113 6.85 8.65 -6.87
C ILE A 113 5.74 7.77 -7.47
N ILE A 114 6.03 7.00 -8.52
CA ILE A 114 5.04 6.14 -9.19
C ILE A 114 4.38 5.18 -8.20
N LEU A 115 5.18 4.54 -7.33
CA LEU A 115 4.68 3.58 -6.35
C LEU A 115 3.83 4.21 -5.24
N ASN A 116 4.07 5.46 -4.89
CA ASN A 116 3.61 6.04 -3.63
C ASN A 116 2.61 7.18 -3.75
N GLU A 117 2.54 7.84 -4.91
CA GLU A 117 1.66 8.99 -5.15
C GLU A 117 0.18 8.59 -5.25
N HIS A 118 -0.08 7.32 -5.56
CA HIS A 118 -1.42 6.81 -5.84
C HIS A 118 -1.94 5.92 -4.73
N ASP A 119 -3.15 6.25 -4.27
CA ASP A 119 -3.85 5.48 -3.25
C ASP A 119 -4.66 4.31 -3.83
N ASN A 120 -5.04 4.36 -5.12
CA ASN A 120 -5.82 3.29 -5.76
C ASN A 120 -4.98 2.42 -6.70
N GLU A 121 -4.80 1.15 -6.36
CA GLU A 121 -4.05 0.18 -7.16
C GLU A 121 -4.70 -0.17 -8.51
N TRP A 122 -6.03 -0.10 -8.62
CA TRP A 122 -6.72 -0.40 -9.88
C TRP A 122 -6.43 0.63 -10.95
N ASP A 123 -6.34 1.90 -10.56
CA ASP A 123 -6.02 2.97 -11.50
C ASP A 123 -4.60 2.81 -12.03
N MET A 124 -3.64 2.46 -11.17
CA MET A 124 -2.28 2.13 -11.59
C MET A 124 -2.26 1.03 -12.65
N PHE A 125 -2.97 -0.08 -12.40
CA PHE A 125 -3.06 -1.17 -13.38
C PHE A 125 -3.71 -0.72 -14.71
N ASN A 126 -4.78 0.07 -14.64
CA ASN A 126 -5.48 0.57 -15.82
C ASN A 126 -4.61 1.52 -16.66
N TRP A 127 -3.75 2.31 -16.03
CA TRP A 127 -2.81 3.17 -16.73
C TRP A 127 -1.68 2.38 -17.38
N LEU A 128 -1.12 1.39 -16.67
CA LEU A 128 -0.05 0.54 -17.21
C LEU A 128 -0.52 -0.35 -18.37
N SER A 129 -1.75 -0.85 -18.29
CA SER A 129 -2.38 -1.63 -19.36
C SER A 129 -2.85 -0.77 -20.55
N GLY A 130 -2.91 0.56 -20.39
CA GLY A 130 -3.43 1.48 -21.42
C GLY A 130 -4.95 1.48 -21.54
N THR A 131 -5.68 0.87 -20.60
CA THR A 131 -7.15 0.88 -20.57
C THR A 131 -7.70 2.27 -20.26
N ARG A 132 -7.00 3.04 -19.42
CA ARG A 132 -7.31 4.44 -19.10
C ARG A 132 -6.09 5.33 -19.37
N PRO A 133 -6.28 6.59 -19.76
CA PRO A 133 -5.16 7.52 -19.91
C PRO A 133 -4.55 7.82 -18.54
N ALA A 134 -3.22 7.71 -18.45
CA ALA A 134 -2.48 8.14 -17.27
C ALA A 134 -2.52 9.67 -17.12
N PRO A 135 -2.44 10.20 -15.89
CA PRO A 135 -2.20 11.61 -15.63
C PRO A 135 -0.92 12.13 -16.32
N GLU A 136 -0.90 13.41 -16.68
CA GLU A 136 0.19 13.99 -17.47
C GLU A 136 1.54 13.94 -16.74
N TYR A 137 1.55 14.25 -15.44
CA TYR A 137 2.77 14.21 -14.63
C TYR A 137 3.44 12.83 -14.58
N LEU A 138 2.70 11.73 -14.78
CA LEU A 138 3.29 10.40 -14.87
C LEU A 138 3.86 10.11 -16.25
N LYS A 139 3.21 10.61 -17.31
CA LYS A 139 3.69 10.43 -18.68
C LYS A 139 5.00 11.17 -18.94
N GLU A 140 5.23 12.27 -18.22
CA GLU A 140 6.48 13.01 -18.27
C GLU A 140 7.68 12.23 -17.68
N LEU A 141 7.42 11.22 -16.84
CA LEU A 141 8.47 10.39 -16.24
C LEU A 141 9.00 9.36 -17.26
N GLU A 142 10.30 9.40 -17.52
CA GLU A 142 10.99 8.41 -18.36
C GLU A 142 10.69 6.98 -17.91
N LEU A 143 10.77 6.74 -16.59
CA LEU A 143 10.59 5.41 -16.04
C LEU A 143 9.15 4.87 -16.21
N PHE A 144 8.16 5.76 -16.27
CA PHE A 144 6.78 5.35 -16.50
C PHE A 144 6.60 4.77 -17.91
N GLY A 145 7.23 5.37 -18.92
CA GLY A 145 7.24 4.84 -20.29
C GLY A 145 7.88 3.44 -20.36
N ALA A 146 9.02 3.24 -19.68
CA ALA A 146 9.66 1.94 -19.59
C ALA A 146 8.78 0.89 -18.89
N LEU A 147 8.02 1.30 -17.86
CA LEU A 147 7.11 0.43 -17.12
C LEU A 147 5.89 0.01 -17.96
N VAL A 148 5.35 0.94 -18.76
CA VAL A 148 4.28 0.64 -19.73
C VAL A 148 4.78 -0.37 -20.77
N ASP A 149 5.97 -0.17 -21.34
CA ASP A 149 6.54 -1.11 -22.32
C ASP A 149 6.79 -2.50 -21.71
N HIS A 150 7.29 -2.55 -20.47
CA HIS A 150 7.44 -3.80 -19.72
C HIS A 150 6.10 -4.50 -19.50
N THR A 151 5.02 -3.74 -19.28
CA THR A 151 3.67 -4.29 -19.08
C THR A 151 3.10 -4.92 -20.35
N GLN A 152 3.41 -4.37 -21.54
CA GLN A 152 2.99 -4.94 -22.82
C GLN A 152 3.56 -6.34 -23.10
N ASN A 153 4.62 -6.74 -22.37
CA ASN A 153 5.20 -8.09 -22.43
C ASN A 153 5.43 -8.59 -23.86
N ARG A 154 6.10 -7.77 -24.69
CA ARG A 154 6.33 -8.07 -26.12
C ARG A 154 7.04 -9.41 -26.35
N SER A 155 7.91 -9.81 -25.42
CA SER A 155 8.62 -11.10 -25.41
C SER A 155 7.74 -12.30 -25.05
N LYS A 156 6.48 -12.08 -24.62
CA LYS A 156 5.53 -13.11 -24.17
C LYS A 156 6.09 -14.02 -23.07
N GLU A 157 6.84 -13.43 -22.15
CA GLU A 157 7.38 -14.16 -21.01
C GLU A 157 6.25 -14.62 -20.07
N VAL A 158 6.44 -15.79 -19.46
CA VAL A 158 5.53 -16.35 -18.47
C VAL A 158 5.72 -15.63 -17.13
N ARG A 159 4.74 -14.82 -16.72
CA ARG A 159 4.74 -14.05 -15.47
C ARG A 159 3.70 -14.57 -14.48
N VAL A 160 3.90 -15.79 -13.98
CA VAL A 160 2.95 -16.45 -13.05
C VAL A 160 3.34 -16.22 -11.59
N THR A 161 4.63 -16.11 -11.31
CA THR A 161 5.17 -15.98 -9.95
C THR A 161 6.10 -14.80 -9.86
N MET A 162 6.17 -14.19 -8.67
CA MET A 162 7.19 -13.18 -8.39
C MET A 162 8.59 -13.81 -8.47
N PRO A 163 9.60 -13.09 -8.99
CA PRO A 163 10.97 -13.57 -9.01
C PRO A 163 11.52 -13.72 -7.58
N PRO A 164 12.52 -14.60 -7.38
CA PRO A 164 13.20 -14.74 -6.09
C PRO A 164 13.93 -13.44 -5.72
N LEU A 165 14.14 -13.23 -4.41
CA LEU A 165 14.94 -12.11 -3.94
C LEU A 165 16.42 -12.34 -4.26
N LYS A 166 17.10 -11.26 -4.66
CA LYS A 166 18.56 -11.26 -4.79
C LYS A 166 19.20 -11.39 -3.39
N PRO A 167 20.31 -12.12 -3.26
CA PRO A 167 21.06 -12.14 -2.02
C PRO A 167 21.61 -10.73 -1.72
N PRO A 168 21.82 -10.39 -0.44
CA PRO A 168 22.45 -9.13 -0.07
C PRO A 168 23.88 -9.06 -0.63
N SER A 169 24.32 -7.87 -1.02
CA SER A 169 25.64 -7.59 -1.61
C SER A 169 26.80 -8.16 -0.79
N ASP A 170 26.67 -8.17 0.53
CA ASP A 170 27.73 -8.57 1.46
C ASP A 170 27.94 -10.09 1.52
N LYS A 171 27.08 -10.88 0.85
CA LYS A 171 27.09 -12.35 0.86
C LYS A 171 27.19 -12.97 -0.54
N ALA A 172 27.58 -12.18 -1.54
CA ALA A 172 27.78 -12.64 -2.92
C ALA A 172 29.23 -13.07 -3.17
#